data_AF-A0A7S0B5Y3-F1
#
_entry.id   AF-A0A7S0B5Y3-F1
#
_cell.length_a   1.000
_cell.length_b   1.000
_cell.length_c   1.000
_cell.angle_alpha   90.00
_cell.angle_beta   90.00
_cell.angle_gamma   90.00
#
_symmetry.space_group_name_H-M   'P 1'
#
loop_
_entity.id
_entity.type
_entity.pdbx_description
1 polymer ?
#
loop_
_entity_poly.entity_id
_entity_poly.type
_entity_poly.pdbx_seq_one_letter_code
_entity_poly.pdbx_strand_id
1 'polypeptide(L)'
;MEVQAGLRKPKTRVTEMAEQLCMCQRGIDFINKNSVPTRDMLACNVRGLTEAKEEIRSMLVAGNATQAEVDAAMAKAREKHAARDADRRAVTRAFLKEHPGASEMTWGGTETQRLFDAVAAKPPSASAEGAVDKQTCAWCGAASGAKLLKCMGCRMAYYCGRDCQKEAWKGHKPACRQAQEKRGGAEAAAKVPALPLTWEQLELRGLGVRAAGVLEVRVMEDQ
;
A
#
# COMPACT_ATOMS: atom_id res chain seq x y z
N MET A 1 -7.56 26.99 -5.72
CA MET A 1 -8.48 26.86 -4.57
C MET A 1 -7.89 26.02 -3.44
N GLU A 2 -7.63 24.71 -3.56
CA GLU A 2 -7.15 23.88 -2.42
C GLU A 2 -5.79 24.31 -1.82
N VAL A 3 -4.83 24.73 -2.66
CA VAL A 3 -3.51 25.20 -2.20
C VAL A 3 -3.62 26.56 -1.50
N GLN A 4 -4.44 27.46 -2.05
CA GLN A 4 -4.73 28.77 -1.45
C GLN A 4 -5.50 28.64 -0.12
N ALA A 5 -6.32 27.59 0.01
CA ALA A 5 -7.03 27.25 1.24
C ALA A 5 -6.16 26.49 2.26
N GLY A 6 -4.87 26.26 1.99
CA GLY A 6 -3.95 25.56 2.89
C GLY A 6 -4.19 24.04 3.03
N LEU A 7 -5.12 23.47 2.26
CA LEU A 7 -5.46 22.04 2.33
C LEU A 7 -4.40 21.15 1.68
N ARG A 8 -3.55 21.70 0.80
CA ARG A 8 -2.45 21.00 0.15
C ARG A 8 -1.21 21.86 0.05
N LYS A 9 -0.04 21.25 0.26
CA LYS A 9 1.25 21.89 0.00
C LYS A 9 1.39 22.18 -1.50
N PRO A 10 1.98 23.32 -1.90
CA PRO A 10 2.30 23.59 -3.29
C PRO A 10 3.26 22.51 -3.81
N LYS A 11 3.08 22.11 -5.07
CA LYS A 11 3.99 21.15 -5.71
C LYS A 11 5.33 21.84 -5.94
N THR A 12 6.42 21.10 -5.71
CA THR A 12 7.74 21.57 -6.13
C THR A 12 7.85 21.49 -7.64
N ARG A 13 8.70 22.34 -8.24
CA ARG A 13 8.91 22.32 -9.69
C ARG A 13 9.38 20.95 -10.20
N VAL A 14 10.24 20.28 -9.44
CA VAL A 14 10.67 18.90 -9.69
C VAL A 14 9.48 17.94 -9.74
N THR A 15 8.52 18.08 -8.82
CA THR A 15 7.31 17.24 -8.80
C THR A 15 6.43 17.51 -10.02
N GLU A 16 6.28 18.77 -10.42
CA GLU A 16 5.51 19.13 -11.62
C GLU A 16 6.14 18.54 -12.89
N MET A 17 7.45 18.68 -13.05
CA MET A 17 8.16 18.13 -14.21
C MET A 17 8.15 16.60 -14.22
N ALA A 18 8.26 15.95 -13.06
CA ALA A 18 8.15 14.50 -12.96
C ALA A 18 6.75 14.00 -13.36
N GLU A 19 5.68 14.70 -12.95
CA GLU A 19 4.32 14.39 -13.37
C GLU A 19 4.13 14.61 -14.88
N GLN A 20 4.64 15.71 -15.44
CA GLN A 20 4.58 16.00 -16.89
C GLN A 20 5.33 14.94 -17.71
N LEU A 21 6.56 14.59 -17.32
CA LEU A 21 7.36 13.56 -17.98
C LEU A 21 6.63 12.22 -17.98
N CYS A 22 6.07 11.81 -16.83
CA CYS A 22 5.32 10.55 -16.73
C CYS A 22 4.05 10.56 -17.59
N MET A 23 3.32 11.67 -17.62
CA MET A 23 2.12 11.84 -18.45
C MET A 23 2.45 11.75 -19.94
N CYS A 24 3.44 12.52 -20.41
CA CYS A 24 3.85 12.56 -21.82
C CYS A 24 4.39 11.20 -22.29
N GLN A 25 5.21 10.53 -21.47
CA GLN A 25 5.72 9.19 -21.79
C GLN A 25 4.56 8.20 -21.96
N ARG A 26 3.59 8.21 -21.04
CA ARG A 26 2.40 7.36 -21.14
C ARG A 26 1.57 7.66 -22.38
N GLY A 27 1.44 8.94 -22.77
CA GLY A 27 0.75 9.35 -23.99
C GLY A 27 1.42 8.77 -25.23
N ILE A 28 2.74 8.85 -25.32
CA ILE A 28 3.53 8.24 -26.40
C ILE A 28 3.34 6.72 -26.43
N ASP A 29 3.46 6.05 -25.28
CA ASP A 29 3.29 4.61 -25.18
C ASP A 29 1.88 4.17 -25.62
N PHE A 30 0.85 4.96 -25.27
CA PHE A 30 -0.54 4.69 -25.69
C PHE A 30 -0.71 4.85 -27.20
N ILE A 31 -0.22 5.93 -27.79
CA ILE A 31 -0.32 6.20 -29.23
C ILE A 31 0.38 5.09 -30.02
N ASN A 32 1.60 4.70 -29.59
CA ASN A 32 2.37 3.64 -30.23
C ASN A 32 1.69 2.27 -30.16
N LYS A 33 1.07 1.94 -29.01
CA LYS A 33 0.39 0.64 -28.81
C LYS A 33 -0.93 0.50 -29.55
N ASN A 34 -1.68 1.58 -29.67
CA ASN A 34 -3.03 1.56 -30.25
C ASN A 34 -3.04 2.05 -31.70
N SER A 35 -1.86 2.29 -32.30
CA SER A 35 -1.70 2.79 -33.67
C SER A 35 -2.60 3.99 -33.99
N VAL A 36 -2.80 4.87 -33.00
CA VAL A 36 -3.71 6.01 -33.15
C VAL A 36 -3.05 7.06 -34.04
N PRO A 37 -3.66 7.43 -35.19
CA PRO A 37 -3.05 8.37 -36.12
C PRO A 37 -3.35 9.81 -35.68
N THR A 38 -2.72 10.25 -34.59
CA THR A 38 -2.75 11.65 -34.17
C THR A 38 -1.33 12.20 -34.13
N ARG A 39 -0.78 12.47 -35.33
CA ARG A 39 0.57 13.06 -35.51
C ARG A 39 0.78 14.27 -34.60
N ASP A 40 -0.26 15.09 -34.41
CA ASP A 40 -0.20 16.27 -33.55
C ASP A 40 -0.16 15.94 -32.06
N MET A 41 -0.90 14.92 -31.60
CA MET A 41 -0.83 14.48 -30.20
C MET A 41 0.52 13.82 -29.90
N LEU A 42 1.05 13.01 -30.82
CA LEU A 42 2.38 12.42 -30.67
C LEU A 42 3.42 13.53 -30.58
N ALA A 43 3.39 14.51 -31.49
CA ALA A 43 4.29 15.65 -31.47
C ALA A 43 4.18 16.46 -30.17
N CYS A 44 2.96 16.71 -29.67
CA CYS A 44 2.75 17.40 -28.40
C CYS A 44 3.35 16.65 -27.21
N ASN A 45 3.11 15.33 -27.12
CA ASN A 45 3.69 14.53 -26.04
C ASN A 45 5.22 14.44 -26.13
N VAL A 46 5.78 14.34 -27.34
CA VAL A 46 7.23 14.33 -27.54
C VAL A 46 7.85 15.65 -27.12
N ARG A 47 7.27 16.80 -27.51
CA ARG A 47 7.74 18.12 -27.05
C ARG A 47 7.69 18.24 -25.55
N GLY A 48 6.54 17.94 -24.94
CA GLY A 48 6.37 18.02 -23.49
C GLY A 48 7.28 17.09 -22.71
N LEU A 49 7.62 15.92 -23.26
CA LEU A 49 8.60 14.99 -22.69
C LEU A 49 10.03 15.57 -22.74
N THR A 50 10.41 16.16 -23.86
CA THR A 50 11.73 16.78 -24.04
C THR A 50 11.90 17.98 -23.11
N GLU A 51 10.92 18.89 -23.08
CA GLU A 51 10.92 20.07 -22.20
C GLU A 51 11.06 19.67 -20.73
N ALA A 52 10.26 18.71 -20.25
CA ALA A 52 10.34 18.26 -18.86
C ALA A 52 11.69 17.61 -18.53
N LYS A 53 12.30 16.87 -19.47
CA LYS A 53 13.63 16.28 -19.29
C LYS A 53 14.73 17.33 -19.22
N GLU A 54 14.68 18.34 -20.08
CA GLU A 54 15.64 19.43 -20.12
C GLU A 54 15.56 20.29 -18.86
N GLU A 55 14.34 20.56 -18.38
CA GLU A 55 14.14 21.34 -17.17
C GLU A 55 14.60 20.58 -15.91
N ILE A 56 14.32 19.27 -15.81
CA ILE A 56 14.87 18.43 -14.74
C ILE A 56 16.40 18.44 -14.77
N ARG A 57 17.00 18.30 -15.96
CA ARG A 57 18.45 18.37 -16.12
C ARG A 57 19.00 19.72 -15.68
N SER A 58 18.35 20.82 -16.07
CA SER A 58 18.71 22.17 -15.67
C SER A 58 18.66 22.35 -14.15
N MET A 59 17.61 21.85 -13.49
CA MET A 59 17.47 21.89 -12.03
C MET A 59 18.58 21.10 -11.30
N LEU A 60 18.99 19.95 -11.84
CA LEU A 60 20.09 19.15 -11.31
C LEU A 60 21.43 19.87 -11.44
N VAL A 61 21.71 20.48 -12.61
CA VAL A 61 22.95 21.23 -12.85
C VAL A 61 23.02 22.50 -11.99
N ALA A 62 21.89 23.19 -11.80
CA ALA A 62 21.81 24.39 -10.96
C ALA A 62 21.86 24.09 -9.45
N GLY A 63 21.83 22.82 -9.02
CA GLY A 63 21.78 22.44 -7.61
C GLY A 63 20.45 22.73 -6.92
N ASN A 64 19.41 23.09 -7.67
CA ASN A 64 18.06 23.36 -7.17
C ASN A 64 17.28 22.09 -6.83
N ALA A 65 17.78 20.93 -7.25
CA ALA A 65 17.22 19.62 -6.98
C ALA A 65 18.34 18.59 -6.90
N THR A 66 18.17 17.59 -6.05
CA THR A 66 19.05 16.43 -5.98
C THR A 66 18.52 15.29 -6.86
N GLN A 67 19.42 14.40 -7.30
CA GLN A 67 19.01 13.22 -8.07
C GLN A 67 18.01 12.34 -7.28
N ALA A 68 18.21 12.22 -5.97
CA ALA A 68 17.31 11.47 -5.09
C ALA A 68 15.89 12.08 -5.04
N GLU A 69 15.76 13.41 -5.05
CA GLU A 69 14.46 14.08 -5.10
C GLU A 69 13.76 13.88 -6.44
N VAL A 70 14.51 13.94 -7.54
CA VAL A 70 13.99 13.65 -8.88
C VAL A 70 13.48 12.21 -8.95
N ASP A 71 14.27 11.24 -8.48
CA ASP A 71 13.90 9.83 -8.50
C ASP A 71 12.67 9.54 -7.62
N ALA A 72 12.60 10.15 -6.43
CA ALA A 72 11.44 10.04 -5.55
C ALA A 72 10.18 10.67 -6.18
N ALA A 73 10.31 11.84 -6.82
CA ALA A 73 9.21 12.48 -7.53
C ALA A 73 8.72 11.63 -8.71
N MET A 74 9.65 11.06 -9.49
CA MET A 74 9.35 10.16 -10.60
C MET A 74 8.69 8.86 -10.14
N ALA A 75 9.14 8.27 -9.04
CA ALA A 75 8.52 7.08 -8.44
C ALA A 75 7.08 7.37 -7.99
N LYS A 76 6.86 8.50 -7.32
CA LYS A 76 5.54 8.93 -6.87
C LYS A 76 4.59 9.22 -8.04
N ALA A 77 5.08 9.86 -9.10
CA ALA A 77 4.31 10.11 -10.32
C ALA A 77 3.87 8.78 -10.96
N ARG A 78 4.80 7.83 -11.11
CA ARG A 78 4.52 6.48 -11.63
C ARG A 78 3.51 5.73 -10.77
N GLU A 79 3.63 5.78 -9.44
CA GLU A 79 2.69 5.13 -8.52
C GLU A 79 1.27 5.68 -8.67
N LYS A 80 1.12 7.02 -8.70
CA LYS A 80 -0.17 7.68 -8.91
C LYS A 80 -0.84 7.23 -10.21
N HIS A 81 -0.05 7.13 -11.26
CA HIS A 81 -0.47 6.67 -12.57
C HIS A 81 -0.84 5.19 -12.58
N ALA A 82 -0.03 4.34 -11.95
CA ALA A 82 -0.31 2.91 -11.79
C ALA A 82 -1.59 2.65 -10.97
N ALA A 83 -1.84 3.44 -9.92
CA ALA A 83 -3.06 3.36 -9.12
C ALA A 83 -4.31 3.69 -9.94
N ARG A 84 -4.26 4.74 -10.78
CA ARG A 84 -5.36 5.08 -11.69
C ARG A 84 -5.62 3.97 -12.72
N ASP A 85 -4.55 3.37 -13.25
CA ASP A 85 -4.70 2.27 -14.21
C ASP A 85 -5.21 0.99 -13.57
N ALA A 86 -4.85 0.74 -12.31
CA ALA A 86 -5.40 -0.35 -11.51
C ALA A 86 -6.91 -0.18 -11.31
N ASP A 87 -7.34 1.02 -10.88
CA ASP A 87 -8.76 1.36 -10.77
C ASP A 87 -9.47 1.14 -12.11
N ARG A 88 -8.88 1.62 -13.21
CA ARG A 88 -9.44 1.45 -14.57
C ARG A 88 -9.60 -0.03 -14.94
N ARG A 89 -8.55 -0.84 -14.77
CA ARG A 89 -8.60 -2.29 -15.03
C ARG A 89 -9.63 -2.99 -14.16
N ALA A 90 -9.74 -2.60 -12.90
CA ALA A 90 -10.69 -3.17 -11.96
C ALA A 90 -12.14 -2.94 -12.40
N VAL A 91 -12.45 -1.72 -12.82
CA VAL A 91 -13.77 -1.34 -13.33
C VAL A 91 -14.07 -2.06 -14.63
N THR A 92 -13.14 -2.08 -15.59
CA THR A 92 -13.31 -2.84 -16.85
C THR A 92 -13.58 -4.31 -16.59
N ARG A 93 -12.84 -4.93 -15.66
CA ARG A 93 -13.07 -6.33 -15.30
C ARG A 93 -14.42 -6.55 -14.64
N ALA A 94 -14.88 -5.61 -13.80
CA ALA A 94 -16.20 -5.69 -13.18
C ALA A 94 -17.31 -5.60 -14.25
N PHE A 95 -17.18 -4.69 -15.20
CA PHE A 95 -18.08 -4.57 -16.34
C PHE A 95 -18.14 -5.85 -17.18
N LEU A 96 -16.99 -6.37 -17.63
CA LEU A 96 -16.95 -7.59 -18.44
C LEU A 96 -17.55 -8.81 -17.72
N LYS A 97 -17.58 -8.79 -16.37
CA LYS A 97 -18.23 -9.83 -15.57
C LYS A 97 -19.76 -9.68 -15.56
N GLU A 98 -20.28 -8.45 -15.51
CA GLU A 98 -21.72 -8.17 -15.53
C GLU A 98 -22.32 -8.26 -16.96
N HIS A 99 -21.49 -8.10 -17.99
CA HIS A 99 -21.90 -8.12 -19.41
C HIS A 99 -21.15 -9.19 -20.21
N PRO A 100 -21.51 -10.47 -20.07
CA PRO A 100 -20.92 -11.56 -20.84
C PRO A 100 -21.30 -11.42 -22.33
N GLY A 101 -20.43 -10.80 -23.12
CA GLY A 101 -20.64 -10.54 -24.55
C GLY A 101 -20.26 -9.12 -25.00
N ALA A 102 -20.10 -8.19 -24.06
CA ALA A 102 -19.54 -6.88 -24.37
C ALA A 102 -18.02 -6.96 -24.55
N SER A 103 -17.50 -6.46 -25.67
CA SER A 103 -16.07 -6.38 -25.94
C SER A 103 -15.44 -5.10 -25.38
N GLU A 104 -16.24 -4.04 -25.22
CA GLU A 104 -15.78 -2.72 -24.81
C GLU A 104 -16.78 -2.05 -23.88
N MET A 105 -16.26 -1.31 -22.90
CA MET A 105 -17.02 -0.47 -21.98
C MET A 105 -16.78 0.98 -22.34
N THR A 106 -17.84 1.76 -22.50
CA THR A 106 -17.73 3.21 -22.68
C THR A 106 -17.43 3.87 -21.33
N TRP A 107 -16.39 4.70 -21.28
CA TRP A 107 -16.02 5.40 -20.05
C TRP A 107 -16.92 6.61 -19.82
N GLY A 108 -17.66 6.59 -18.71
CA GLY A 108 -18.53 7.69 -18.29
C GLY A 108 -19.97 7.23 -18.05
N GLY A 109 -20.79 8.10 -17.44
CA GLY A 109 -22.18 7.81 -17.14
C GLY A 109 -22.40 7.07 -15.81
N THR A 110 -23.68 6.81 -15.52
CA THR A 110 -24.15 6.25 -14.24
C THR A 110 -23.68 4.83 -13.99
N GLU A 111 -23.57 4.02 -15.04
CA GLU A 111 -23.10 2.64 -14.97
C GLU A 111 -21.61 2.56 -14.60
N THR A 112 -20.75 3.30 -15.30
CA THR A 112 -19.31 3.38 -14.96
C THR A 112 -19.12 3.91 -13.54
N GLN A 113 -19.91 4.90 -13.12
CA GLN A 113 -19.85 5.46 -11.77
C GLN A 113 -20.23 4.41 -10.71
N ARG A 114 -21.32 3.66 -10.92
CA ARG A 114 -21.73 2.54 -10.04
C ARG A 114 -20.62 1.51 -9.92
N LEU A 115 -20.00 1.13 -11.03
CA LEU A 115 -18.91 0.15 -11.02
C LEU A 115 -17.66 0.69 -10.31
N PHE A 116 -17.33 1.97 -10.50
CA PHE A 116 -16.25 2.64 -9.80
C PHE A 116 -16.49 2.65 -8.29
N ASP A 117 -17.69 3.03 -7.86
CA ASP A 117 -18.09 3.04 -6.45
C ASP A 117 -18.09 1.63 -5.86
N ALA A 118 -18.58 0.63 -6.59
CA ALA A 118 -18.55 -0.77 -6.17
C ALA A 118 -17.12 -1.33 -6.05
N VAL A 119 -16.20 -0.93 -6.93
CA VAL A 119 -14.78 -1.29 -6.85
C VAL A 119 -14.12 -0.57 -5.67
N ALA A 120 -14.42 0.71 -5.46
CA ALA A 120 -13.91 1.49 -4.33
C ALA A 120 -14.44 1.02 -2.97
N ALA A 121 -15.69 0.54 -2.94
CA ALA A 121 -16.40 0.10 -1.73
C ALA A 121 -16.11 -1.35 -1.32
N LYS A 122 -15.26 -2.12 -2.04
CA LYS A 122 -14.85 -3.47 -1.62
C LYS A 122 -13.60 -3.41 -0.70
N PRO A 123 -13.74 -3.45 0.63
CA PRO A 123 -12.67 -3.91 1.50
C PRO A 123 -12.57 -5.44 1.43
N PRO A 124 -11.37 -6.02 1.56
CA PRO A 124 -11.19 -7.46 1.51
C PRO A 124 -11.70 -8.15 2.79
N SER A 125 -12.62 -9.10 2.60
CA SER A 125 -12.85 -10.30 3.42
C SER A 125 -13.01 -10.12 4.95
N ALA A 126 -13.69 -9.08 5.41
CA ALA A 126 -14.31 -9.11 6.74
C ALA A 126 -15.76 -9.57 6.57
N SER A 127 -15.96 -10.87 6.38
CA SER A 127 -17.25 -11.46 6.70
C SER A 127 -17.56 -11.07 8.15
N ALA A 128 -18.77 -10.57 8.40
CA ALA A 128 -19.33 -10.57 9.75
C ALA A 128 -19.15 -12.00 10.31
N GLU A 129 -18.73 -12.11 11.58
CA GLU A 129 -18.52 -13.39 12.28
C GLU A 129 -17.17 -14.11 12.02
N GLY A 130 -16.04 -13.44 12.29
CA GLY A 130 -14.79 -14.08 12.77
C GLY A 130 -14.04 -15.06 11.85
N ALA A 131 -14.64 -15.55 10.78
CA ALA A 131 -14.06 -16.51 9.85
C ALA A 131 -13.44 -15.78 8.66
N VAL A 132 -12.12 -15.82 8.58
CA VAL A 132 -11.39 -15.29 7.43
C VAL A 132 -11.55 -16.24 6.25
N ASP A 133 -12.13 -15.77 5.15
CA ASP A 133 -12.24 -16.55 3.92
C ASP A 133 -10.84 -16.76 3.29
N LYS A 134 -10.40 -18.02 3.28
CA LYS A 134 -9.08 -18.43 2.77
C LYS A 134 -9.12 -18.93 1.32
N GLN A 135 -10.32 -19.13 0.77
CA GLN A 135 -10.54 -19.80 -0.51
C GLN A 135 -10.96 -18.80 -1.60
N THR A 136 -11.42 -17.62 -1.22
CA THR A 136 -11.78 -16.56 -2.18
C THR A 136 -10.73 -15.46 -2.21
N CYS A 137 -10.32 -15.09 -3.43
CA CYS A 137 -9.46 -13.94 -3.61
C CYS A 137 -10.23 -12.65 -3.34
N ALA A 138 -9.73 -11.86 -2.40
CA ALA A 138 -10.39 -10.66 -1.91
C ALA A 138 -10.43 -9.49 -2.92
N TRP A 139 -9.77 -9.64 -4.07
CA TRP A 139 -9.81 -8.67 -5.18
C TRP A 139 -10.75 -9.08 -6.33
N CYS A 140 -10.49 -10.22 -6.97
CA CYS A 140 -11.28 -10.68 -8.11
C CYS A 140 -12.55 -11.46 -7.70
N GLY A 141 -12.66 -11.90 -6.45
CA GLY A 141 -13.77 -12.73 -5.97
C GLY A 141 -13.75 -14.16 -6.53
N ALA A 142 -12.64 -14.59 -7.17
CA ALA A 142 -12.51 -15.96 -7.62
C ALA A 142 -12.28 -16.88 -6.43
N ALA A 143 -13.14 -17.88 -6.28
CA ALA A 143 -12.85 -19.02 -5.43
C ALA A 143 -11.78 -19.87 -6.11
N SER A 144 -10.76 -20.29 -5.36
CA SER A 144 -9.73 -21.20 -5.83
C SER A 144 -9.60 -22.34 -4.84
N GLY A 145 -9.56 -23.58 -5.33
CA GLY A 145 -9.16 -24.73 -4.52
C GLY A 145 -7.66 -24.78 -4.23
N ALA A 146 -6.87 -23.89 -4.86
CA ALA A 146 -5.43 -23.75 -4.61
C ALA A 146 -5.15 -22.75 -3.48
N LYS A 147 -3.99 -22.91 -2.82
CA LYS A 147 -3.58 -22.04 -1.72
C LYS A 147 -3.38 -20.60 -2.21
N LEU A 148 -4.28 -19.71 -1.79
CA LEU A 148 -4.20 -18.29 -2.09
C LEU A 148 -3.04 -17.60 -1.34
N LEU A 149 -2.49 -16.56 -1.97
CA LEU A 149 -1.49 -15.68 -1.40
C LEU A 149 -2.08 -14.87 -0.24
N LYS A 150 -1.62 -15.16 0.96
CA LYS A 150 -2.01 -14.45 2.18
C LYS A 150 -1.26 -13.13 2.33
N CYS A 151 -1.96 -12.07 2.75
CA CYS A 151 -1.32 -10.81 3.12
C CYS A 151 -0.40 -11.02 4.33
N MET A 152 0.90 -10.72 4.19
CA MET A 152 1.88 -10.87 5.28
C MET A 152 1.66 -9.87 6.42
N GLY A 153 1.07 -8.70 6.11
CA GLY A 153 0.83 -7.65 7.09
C GLY A 153 -0.30 -7.99 8.07
N CYS A 154 -1.54 -8.01 7.57
CA CYS A 154 -2.70 -8.26 8.42
C CYS A 154 -2.99 -9.74 8.67
N ARG A 155 -2.53 -10.64 7.78
CA ARG A 155 -2.88 -12.07 7.78
C ARG A 155 -4.38 -12.39 7.63
N MET A 156 -5.20 -11.40 7.26
CA MET A 156 -6.66 -11.46 7.19
C MET A 156 -7.24 -11.36 5.78
N ALA A 157 -6.40 -11.25 4.75
CA ALA A 157 -6.83 -11.20 3.35
C ALA A 157 -6.01 -12.17 2.48
N TYR A 158 -6.67 -12.77 1.50
CA TYR A 158 -6.11 -13.76 0.58
C TYR A 158 -6.31 -13.33 -0.87
N TYR A 159 -5.35 -13.63 -1.74
CA TYR A 159 -5.31 -13.18 -3.14
C TYR A 159 -4.86 -14.31 -4.06
N CYS A 160 -5.29 -14.32 -5.32
CA CYS A 160 -4.79 -15.30 -6.31
C CYS A 160 -3.27 -15.22 -6.49
N GLY A 161 -2.69 -14.04 -6.32
CA GLY A 161 -1.26 -13.80 -6.48
C GLY A 161 -0.90 -12.35 -6.15
N ARG A 162 0.35 -11.99 -6.43
CA ARG A 162 0.89 -10.66 -6.12
C ARG A 162 0.19 -9.54 -6.89
N ASP A 163 -0.33 -9.82 -8.08
CA ASP A 163 -1.06 -8.83 -8.89
C ASP A 163 -2.39 -8.47 -8.24
N CYS A 164 -3.18 -9.47 -7.83
CA CYS A 164 -4.43 -9.23 -7.10
C CYS A 164 -4.21 -8.50 -5.76
N GLN A 165 -3.09 -8.77 -5.07
CA GLN A 165 -2.74 -8.05 -3.84
C GLN A 165 -2.40 -6.57 -4.10
N LYS A 166 -1.61 -6.28 -5.14
CA LYS A 166 -1.22 -4.90 -5.50
C LYS A 166 -2.44 -4.06 -5.89
N GLU A 167 -3.31 -4.64 -6.70
CA GLU A 167 -4.52 -3.94 -7.18
C GLU A 167 -5.49 -3.67 -6.03
N ALA A 168 -5.66 -4.62 -5.12
CA ALA A 168 -6.47 -4.42 -3.91
C ALA A 168 -5.82 -3.47 -2.87
N TRP A 169 -4.54 -3.12 -3.00
CA TRP A 169 -3.80 -2.43 -1.93
C TRP A 169 -4.42 -1.08 -1.54
N LYS A 170 -4.95 -0.32 -2.51
CA LYS A 170 -5.55 0.99 -2.25
C LYS A 170 -6.75 0.90 -1.30
N GLY A 171 -7.65 -0.06 -1.51
CA GLY A 171 -8.79 -0.34 -0.62
C GLY A 171 -8.40 -1.16 0.62
N HIS A 172 -7.40 -2.01 0.51
CA HIS A 172 -6.95 -2.88 1.60
C HIS A 172 -6.12 -2.15 2.66
N LYS A 173 -5.29 -1.17 2.27
CA LYS A 173 -4.29 -0.53 3.14
C LYS A 173 -4.87 -0.02 4.48
N PRO A 174 -6.02 0.68 4.52
CA PRO A 174 -6.62 1.12 5.78
C PRO A 174 -7.00 -0.05 6.69
N ALA A 175 -7.65 -1.08 6.14
CA ALA A 175 -8.04 -2.28 6.87
C ALA A 175 -6.83 -3.12 7.32
N CYS A 176 -5.78 -3.18 6.48
CA CYS A 176 -4.54 -3.87 6.79
C CYS A 176 -3.85 -3.27 8.02
N ARG A 177 -3.76 -1.94 8.06
CA ARG A 177 -3.15 -1.21 9.17
C ARG A 177 -3.93 -1.41 10.47
N GLN A 178 -5.26 -1.28 10.44
CA GLN A 178 -6.10 -1.52 11.62
C GLN A 178 -5.95 -2.97 12.14
N ALA A 179 -5.91 -3.95 11.24
CA ALA A 179 -5.69 -5.34 11.61
C ALA A 179 -4.28 -5.59 12.20
N GLN A 180 -3.26 -4.89 11.70
CA GLN A 180 -1.91 -4.94 12.29
C GLN A 180 -1.90 -4.35 13.70
N GLU A 181 -2.55 -3.20 13.91
CA GLU A 181 -2.64 -2.53 15.22
C GLU A 181 -3.35 -3.44 16.25
N LYS A 182 -4.46 -4.07 15.88
CA LYS A 182 -5.18 -5.04 16.73
C LYS A 182 -4.33 -6.26 17.10
N ARG A 183 -3.41 -6.68 16.22
CA ARG A 183 -2.51 -7.81 16.47
C ARG A 183 -1.28 -7.41 17.29
N GLY A 184 -0.76 -6.19 17.09
CA GLY A 184 0.33 -5.63 17.90
C GLY A 184 -0.07 -5.42 19.36
N GLY A 185 -1.36 -5.18 19.65
CA GLY A 185 -1.89 -5.15 21.02
C GLY A 185 -1.87 -6.50 21.75
N ALA A 186 -1.98 -7.61 21.03
CA ALA A 186 -1.89 -8.96 21.61
C ALA A 186 -0.43 -9.40 21.84
N GLU A 187 0.52 -8.92 21.03
CA GLU A 187 1.97 -9.15 21.23
C GLU A 187 2.58 -8.21 22.29
N ALA A 188 2.00 -7.03 22.54
CA ALA A 188 2.44 -6.12 23.60
C ALA A 188 2.06 -6.59 25.02
N ALA A 189 1.03 -7.44 25.17
CA ALA A 189 0.65 -8.01 26.47
C ALA A 189 1.64 -9.10 26.97
N ALA A 190 2.53 -9.61 26.13
CA ALA A 190 3.53 -10.62 26.49
C ALA A 190 4.87 -10.03 26.98
N LYS A 191 5.01 -8.69 27.02
CA LYS A 191 6.10 -8.00 27.71
C LYS A 191 5.51 -7.15 28.83
N VAL A 192 5.10 -7.79 29.93
CA VAL A 192 5.04 -7.07 31.22
C VAL A 192 6.49 -6.66 31.51
N PRO A 193 6.84 -5.36 31.57
CA PRO A 193 8.14 -5.00 32.11
C PRO A 193 8.18 -5.54 33.54
N ALA A 194 9.15 -6.39 33.85
CA ALA A 194 9.44 -6.75 35.23
C ALA A 194 9.70 -5.44 35.97
N LEU A 195 8.70 -4.95 36.72
CA LEU A 195 8.90 -3.88 37.68
C LEU A 195 9.76 -4.51 38.78
N PRO A 196 11.05 -4.14 38.91
CA PRO A 196 11.86 -4.69 39.98
C PRO A 196 11.28 -4.14 41.29
N LEU A 197 10.59 -4.98 42.05
CA LEU A 197 10.26 -4.63 43.42
C LEU A 197 11.58 -4.55 44.18
N THR A 198 11.88 -3.41 44.78
CA THR A 198 13.06 -3.27 45.64
C THR A 198 12.85 -4.05 46.94
N TRP A 199 13.93 -4.36 47.66
CA TRP A 199 13.83 -5.10 48.93
C TRP A 199 12.87 -4.42 49.92
N GLU A 200 12.91 -3.09 49.97
CA GLU A 200 12.04 -2.24 50.79
C GLU A 200 10.54 -2.41 50.46
N GLN A 201 10.20 -2.65 49.18
CA GLN A 201 8.82 -2.86 48.72
C GLN A 201 8.29 -4.27 49.03
N LEU A 202 9.18 -5.25 49.19
CA LEU A 202 8.82 -6.61 49.63
C LEU A 202 8.56 -6.65 51.14
N GLU A 203 9.35 -5.93 51.93
CA GLU A 203 9.17 -5.80 53.38
C GLU A 203 7.86 -5.10 53.74
N LEU A 204 7.49 -4.03 53.03
CA LEU A 204 6.22 -3.30 53.20
C LEU A 204 4.97 -4.15 52.93
N ARG A 205 5.08 -5.20 52.10
CA ARG A 205 3.95 -6.11 51.78
C ARG A 205 3.77 -7.24 52.79
N GLY A 206 4.61 -7.30 53.84
CA GLY A 206 4.44 -8.25 54.94
C GLY A 206 4.63 -9.72 54.55
N LEU A 207 5.30 -10.00 53.44
CA LEU A 207 5.68 -11.36 53.06
C LEU A 207 6.90 -11.78 53.88
N GLY A 208 6.66 -12.20 55.12
CA GLY A 208 7.69 -12.67 56.04
C GLY A 208 8.45 -13.86 55.45
N VAL A 209 9.71 -13.63 55.06
CA VAL A 209 10.65 -14.70 54.74
C VAL A 209 11.00 -15.38 56.06
N ARG A 210 10.59 -16.64 56.24
CA ARG A 210 11.01 -17.43 57.42
C ARG A 210 12.52 -17.66 57.32
N ALA A 211 13.26 -17.08 58.24
CA ALA A 211 14.69 -17.34 58.42
C ALA A 211 14.91 -18.80 58.87
N ALA A 212 15.91 -19.45 58.27
CA ALA A 212 16.90 -20.34 58.88
C ALA A 212 17.26 -21.51 57.95
N GLY A 213 18.44 -21.44 57.37
CA GLY A 213 19.12 -22.57 56.75
C GLY A 213 20.54 -22.17 56.37
N VAL A 214 21.53 -22.60 57.15
CA VAL A 214 22.94 -22.48 56.77
C VAL A 214 23.21 -23.53 55.70
N LEU A 215 23.64 -23.10 54.51
CA LEU A 215 24.13 -23.98 53.45
C LEU A 215 25.60 -24.29 53.73
N GLU A 216 25.91 -25.47 54.26
CA GLU A 216 27.27 -25.99 54.26
C GLU A 216 27.61 -26.53 52.86
N VAL A 217 28.69 -26.02 52.27
CA VAL A 217 29.23 -26.49 51.00
C VAL A 217 30.48 -27.32 51.30
N ARG A 218 30.43 -28.63 51.05
CA ARG A 218 31.63 -29.49 51.00
C ARG A 218 32.13 -29.56 49.56
N VAL A 219 33.35 -29.10 49.34
CA VAL A 219 34.09 -29.31 48.09
C VAL A 219 34.77 -30.67 48.17
N MET A 220 34.45 -31.59 47.25
CA MET A 220 35.28 -32.77 47.00
C MET A 220 36.20 -32.45 45.83
N GLU A 221 37.50 -32.56 46.02
CA GLU A 221 38.48 -32.57 44.93
C GLU A 221 38.70 -34.03 44.50
N ASP A 222 38.44 -34.32 43.22
CA ASP A 222 38.68 -35.62 42.60
C ASP A 222 40.20 -35.84 42.43
N GLN A 223 40.72 -36.96 42.94
CA GLN A 223 42.05 -37.49 42.59
C GLN A 223 41.98 -38.37 41.34
#